data_AF-A0A534CEC6-F1
#
_entry.id   AF-A0A534CEC6-F1
#
_cell.length_a   1.000
_cell.length_b   1.000
_cell.length_c   1.000
_cell.angle_alpha   90.00
_cell.angle_beta   90.00
_cell.angle_gamma   90.00
#
_symmetry.space_group_name_H-M   'P 1'
#
loop_
_entity.id
_entity.type
_entity.pdbx_description
1 polymer ?
#
loop_
_entity_poly.entity_id
_entity_poly.type
_entity_poly.pdbx_seq_one_letter_code
_entity_poly.pdbx_strand_id
1 'polypeptide(L)'
;MQVFKTSPASRKRPSRARASTNRRASRAQRQSEQTAQKLNGESGAILAALLALAHGKRDVRLPERWHGQAGRIAEAFNEVVQLNVRMAG
;
A
#
# COMPACT_ATOMS: atom_id res chain seq x y z
N MET A 1 -21.96 21.82 68.64
CA MET A 1 -21.72 20.62 67.81
C MET A 1 -21.78 21.03 66.34
N GLN A 2 -20.65 21.03 65.62
CA GLN A 2 -20.60 21.25 64.18
C GLN A 2 -19.73 20.15 63.55
N VAL A 3 -20.36 19.36 62.69
CA VAL A 3 -19.72 18.26 61.95
C VAL A 3 -19.31 18.77 60.58
N PHE A 4 -18.01 18.79 60.31
CA PHE A 4 -17.50 19.05 58.97
C PHE A 4 -17.59 17.76 58.15
N LYS A 5 -18.33 17.83 57.03
CA LYS A 5 -18.59 16.72 56.11
C LYS A 5 -17.34 16.38 55.30
N THR A 6 -17.06 15.09 55.18
CA THR A 6 -16.08 14.51 54.26
C THR A 6 -16.59 14.58 52.81
N SER A 7 -15.69 14.79 51.84
CA SER A 7 -15.67 14.15 50.50
C SER A 7 -14.98 15.04 49.45
N PRO A 8 -13.76 14.71 48.99
CA PRO A 8 -13.23 15.20 47.72
C PRO A 8 -13.54 14.17 46.63
N ALA A 9 -14.72 14.25 46.01
CA ALA A 9 -15.09 13.30 44.96
C ALA A 9 -15.71 14.02 43.75
N SER A 10 -14.84 14.56 42.89
CA SER A 10 -15.23 14.76 41.48
C SER A 10 -14.02 14.60 40.56
N ARG A 11 -13.46 13.39 40.52
CA ARG A 11 -12.60 12.98 39.41
C ARG A 11 -13.50 12.59 38.24
N LYS A 12 -13.97 13.59 37.46
CA LYS A 12 -14.53 13.34 36.13
C LYS A 12 -13.50 12.55 35.34
N ARG A 13 -13.76 11.26 35.09
CA ARG A 13 -12.96 10.42 34.19
C ARG A 13 -13.59 10.50 32.80
N PRO A 14 -13.05 11.29 31.85
CA PRO A 14 -13.51 11.24 30.47
C PRO A 14 -12.91 9.99 29.80
N SER A 15 -13.37 8.79 30.16
CA SER A 15 -12.84 7.53 29.61
C SER A 15 -13.57 7.04 28.37
N ARG A 16 -14.73 7.60 28.01
CA ARG A 16 -15.56 7.06 26.91
C ARG A 16 -15.37 7.75 25.56
N ALA A 17 -15.05 9.04 25.52
CA ALA A 17 -14.85 9.78 24.26
C ALA A 17 -13.51 9.44 23.57
N ARG A 18 -12.41 9.36 24.34
CA ARG A 18 -11.04 9.11 23.84
C ARG A 18 -10.84 7.74 23.20
N ALA A 19 -11.56 6.72 23.65
CA ALA A 19 -11.44 5.35 23.12
C ALA A 19 -11.97 5.22 21.68
N SER A 20 -13.00 6.01 21.31
CA SER A 20 -13.61 5.97 19.98
C SER A 20 -12.72 6.62 18.91
N THR A 21 -12.04 7.70 19.25
CA THR A 21 -11.12 8.42 18.36
C THR A 21 -9.90 7.57 18.02
N ASN A 22 -9.36 6.84 19.02
CA ASN A 22 -8.17 6.02 18.83
C ASN A 22 -8.42 4.79 17.93
N ARG A 23 -9.62 4.19 17.97
CA ARG A 23 -10.01 3.08 17.10
C ARG A 23 -10.19 3.48 15.63
N ARG A 24 -10.67 4.70 15.37
CA ARG A 24 -10.81 5.21 13.99
C ARG A 24 -9.45 5.51 13.35
N ALA A 25 -8.55 6.16 14.11
CA ALA A 25 -7.19 6.45 13.64
C ALA A 25 -6.40 5.17 13.31
N SER A 26 -6.46 4.17 14.19
CA SER A 26 -5.79 2.88 13.97
C SER A 26 -6.38 2.06 12.82
N ARG A 27 -7.68 2.18 12.52
CA ARG A 27 -8.30 1.55 11.33
C ARG A 27 -7.87 2.23 10.04
N ALA A 28 -7.83 3.57 10.01
CA ALA A 28 -7.36 4.33 8.85
C ALA A 28 -5.89 4.04 8.54
N GLN A 29 -5.04 3.93 9.58
CA GLN A 29 -3.62 3.62 9.41
C GLN A 29 -3.36 2.21 8.88
N ARG A 30 -4.06 1.19 9.43
CA ARG A 30 -3.99 -0.18 8.89
C ARG A 30 -4.48 -0.26 7.44
N GLN A 31 -5.45 0.57 7.07
CA GLN A 31 -5.98 0.62 5.70
C GLN A 31 -4.99 1.27 4.73
N SER A 32 -4.23 2.29 5.16
CA SER A 32 -3.12 2.85 4.38
C SER A 32 -1.92 1.89 4.27
N GLU A 33 -1.63 1.09 5.30
CA GLU A 33 -0.58 0.05 5.22
C GLU A 33 -1.01 -1.12 4.31
N GLN A 34 -2.31 -1.41 4.21
CA GLN A 34 -2.85 -2.36 3.22
C GLN A 34 -2.81 -1.84 1.78
N THR A 35 -2.68 -0.53 1.57
CA THR A 35 -2.39 0.04 0.25
C THR A 35 -0.90 0.05 -0.11
N ALA A 36 -0.02 -0.51 0.73
CA ALA A 36 1.30 -0.94 0.31
C ALA A 36 1.09 -2.00 -0.77
N GLN A 37 1.11 -1.54 -2.02
CA GLN A 37 0.62 -2.25 -3.19
C GLN A 37 1.36 -3.56 -3.35
N LYS A 38 0.76 -4.63 -2.85
CA LYS A 38 1.28 -5.97 -3.05
C LYS A 38 1.14 -6.28 -4.53
N LEU A 39 2.24 -6.70 -5.16
CA LEU A 39 2.17 -7.36 -6.46
C LEU A 39 1.38 -8.65 -6.20
N ASN A 40 0.11 -8.66 -6.60
CA ASN A 40 -0.88 -9.71 -6.45
C ASN A 40 -0.51 -10.92 -7.32
N GLY A 41 0.61 -11.58 -7.02
CA GLY A 41 1.10 -12.75 -7.75
C GLY A 41 1.76 -12.42 -9.10
N GLU A 42 1.78 -11.15 -9.53
CA GLU A 42 2.36 -10.76 -10.82
C GLU A 42 3.91 -10.67 -10.80
N SER A 43 4.52 -10.73 -9.61
CA SER A 43 5.98 -10.62 -9.42
C SER A 43 6.77 -11.63 -10.25
N GLY A 44 6.26 -12.87 -10.36
CA GLY A 44 6.92 -13.92 -11.15
C GLY A 44 6.89 -13.64 -12.65
N ALA A 45 5.77 -13.11 -13.15
CA ALA A 45 5.63 -12.72 -14.55
C ALA A 45 6.53 -11.51 -14.88
N ILE A 46 6.66 -10.55 -13.96
CA ILE A 46 7.59 -9.42 -14.09
C ILE A 46 9.04 -9.93 -14.16
N LEU A 47 9.43 -10.82 -13.26
CA LEU A 47 10.79 -11.38 -13.25
C LEU A 47 11.10 -12.16 -14.53
N ALA A 48 10.17 -12.99 -15.00
CA ALA A 48 10.33 -13.73 -16.25
C ALA A 48 10.49 -12.77 -17.45
N ALA A 49 9.72 -11.68 -17.47
CA ALA A 49 9.79 -10.68 -18.53
C ALA A 49 11.13 -9.92 -18.52
N LEU A 50 11.62 -9.52 -17.33
CA LEU A 50 12.93 -8.89 -17.17
C LEU A 50 14.08 -9.80 -17.61
N LEU A 51 14.04 -11.09 -17.24
CA LEU A 51 15.03 -12.07 -17.68
C LEU A 51 15.01 -12.22 -19.21
N ALA A 52 13.83 -12.30 -19.82
CA ALA A 52 13.72 -12.42 -21.27
C ALA A 52 14.27 -11.18 -21.99
N LEU A 53 14.01 -9.97 -21.47
CA LEU A 53 14.58 -8.73 -21.98
C LEU A 53 16.12 -8.71 -21.85
N ALA A 54 16.65 -9.15 -20.71
CA ALA A 54 18.10 -9.26 -20.48
C ALA A 54 18.77 -10.26 -21.42
N HIS A 55 18.08 -11.34 -21.78
CA HIS A 55 18.51 -12.30 -22.80
C HIS A 55 18.37 -11.78 -24.24
N GLY A 56 17.95 -10.53 -24.44
CA GLY A 56 17.82 -9.89 -25.75
C GLY A 56 16.51 -10.21 -26.48
N LYS A 57 15.53 -10.84 -25.82
CA LYS A 57 14.21 -11.05 -26.41
C LYS A 57 13.42 -9.74 -26.32
N ARG A 58 13.20 -9.13 -27.49
CA ARG A 58 12.56 -7.81 -27.62
C ARG A 58 11.05 -7.84 -27.86
N ASP A 59 10.47 -9.03 -28.05
CA ASP A 59 9.03 -9.25 -28.24
C ASP A 59 8.26 -9.49 -26.91
N VAL A 60 8.92 -9.28 -25.78
CA VAL A 60 8.33 -9.59 -24.47
C VAL A 60 7.48 -8.41 -24.02
N ARG A 61 6.18 -8.65 -23.76
CA ARG A 61 5.27 -7.66 -23.19
C ARG A 61 4.55 -8.19 -21.96
N LEU A 62 4.32 -7.32 -21.01
CA LEU A 62 3.49 -7.60 -19.84
C LEU A 62 2.02 -7.26 -20.15
N PRO A 63 1.05 -8.01 -19.59
CA PRO A 63 -0.38 -7.73 -19.76
C PRO A 63 -0.78 -6.38 -19.17
N GLU A 64 -1.50 -5.56 -19.94
CA GLU A 64 -1.95 -4.22 -19.52
C GLU A 64 -3.19 -4.25 -18.59
N ARG A 65 -3.80 -5.44 -18.39
CA ARG A 65 -4.94 -5.65 -17.48
C ARG A 65 -4.55 -5.56 -16.00
N TRP A 66 -3.27 -5.44 -15.66
CA TRP A 66 -2.85 -5.40 -14.26
C TRP A 66 -3.25 -4.08 -13.60
N HIS A 67 -3.72 -4.15 -12.35
CA HIS A 67 -4.20 -2.99 -11.61
C HIS A 67 -3.23 -2.63 -10.47
N GLY A 68 -3.26 -1.38 -10.02
CA GLY A 68 -2.37 -0.91 -8.96
C GLY A 68 -0.92 -0.80 -9.40
N GLN A 69 0.02 -1.20 -8.53
CA GLN A 69 1.46 -1.06 -8.81
C GLN A 69 1.94 -1.97 -9.94
N ALA A 70 1.39 -3.18 -10.06
CA ALA A 70 1.74 -4.10 -11.13
C ALA A 70 1.40 -3.54 -12.52
N GLY A 71 0.25 -2.86 -12.66
CA GLY A 71 -0.13 -2.18 -13.90
C GLY A 71 0.85 -1.09 -14.31
N ARG A 72 1.24 -0.22 -13.36
CA ARG A 72 2.25 0.83 -13.61
C ARG A 72 3.62 0.26 -14.00
N ILE A 73 4.01 -0.86 -13.39
CA ILE A 73 5.24 -1.56 -13.76
C ILE A 73 5.13 -2.18 -15.16
N ALA A 74 3.98 -2.78 -15.49
CA ALA A 74 3.74 -3.35 -16.81
C ALA A 74 3.80 -2.30 -17.92
N GLU A 75 3.19 -1.14 -17.70
CA GLU A 75 3.24 0.02 -18.60
C GLU A 75 4.68 0.49 -18.83
N ALA A 76 5.41 0.80 -17.76
CA ALA A 76 6.80 1.25 -17.83
C ALA A 76 7.73 0.21 -18.48
N PHE A 77 7.54 -1.08 -18.17
CA PHE A 77 8.30 -2.16 -18.80
C PHE A 77 8.04 -2.20 -20.31
N ASN A 78 6.77 -2.14 -20.73
CA ASN A 78 6.40 -2.18 -22.14
C ASN A 78 6.98 -0.97 -22.92
N GLU A 79 7.07 0.20 -22.29
CA GLU A 79 7.72 1.39 -22.85
C GLU A 79 9.22 1.18 -23.08
N VAL A 80 9.93 0.66 -22.07
CA VAL A 80 11.37 0.36 -22.17
C VAL A 80 11.64 -0.67 -23.27
N VAL A 81 10.79 -1.69 -23.39
CA VAL A 81 10.89 -2.68 -24.48
C VAL A 81 10.73 -2.00 -25.84
N GLN A 82 9.74 -1.11 -26.02
CA GLN A 82 9.58 -0.36 -27.28
C GLN A 82 10.80 0.49 -27.60
N LEU A 83 11.37 1.16 -26.60
CA LEU A 83 12.57 1.99 -26.79
C LEU A 83 13.77 1.13 -27.22
N ASN A 84 13.96 -0.02 -26.57
CA ASN A 84 15.02 -0.97 -26.90
C ASN A 84 14.85 -1.63 -28.28
N VAL A 85 13.61 -1.79 -28.76
CA VAL A 85 13.34 -2.21 -30.15
C VAL A 85 13.78 -1.12 -31.12
N ARG A 86 13.40 0.14 -30.87
CA ARG A 86 13.72 1.28 -31.76
C ARG A 86 15.21 1.59 -31.83
N MET A 87 15.96 1.40 -30.74
CA MET A 87 17.41 1.65 -30.71
C MET A 87 18.24 0.51 -31.31
N ALA A 88 17.64 -0.68 -31.47
CA ALA A 88 18.33 -1.86 -31.94
C ALA A 88 17.97 -2.30 -33.36
N GLY A 89 17.00 -1.62 -33.97
CA GLY A 89 16.73 -1.66 -35.42
C GLY A 89 17.42 -0.51 -36.12
#